data_AF-A0A8J7LHR6-F1
#
_entry.id   AF-A0A8J7LHR6-F1
#
_cell.length_a   1.000
_cell.length_b   1.000
_cell.length_c   1.000
_cell.angle_alpha   90.00
_cell.angle_beta   90.00
_cell.angle_gamma   90.00
#
_symmetry.space_group_name_H-M   'P 1'
#
loop_
_entity.id
_entity.type
_entity.pdbx_description
1 polymer ?
#
loop_
_entity_poly.entity_id
_entity_poly.type
_entity_poly.pdbx_seq_one_letter_code
_entity_poly.pdbx_strand_id
1 'polypeptide(L)' 'MSSHPLLKVDISELSVAERIQLAEDLWDSILERQEELLLSEVQQQELDRRLENYQKNPANGSSWEEVKKRLGFSR' A
#
# COMPACT_ATOMS: atom_id res chain seq x y z
N MET A 1 -18.68 0.15 -22.11
CA MET A 1 -18.72 1.40 -21.34
C MET A 1 -19.30 1.05 -19.99
N SER A 2 -18.49 0.39 -19.17
CA SER A 2 -18.89 -0.15 -17.87
C SER A 2 -18.28 0.72 -16.79
N SER A 3 -18.95 1.81 -16.43
CA SER A 3 -18.57 2.59 -15.26
C SER A 3 -18.53 1.68 -14.03
N HIS A 4 -17.39 1.61 -13.35
CA HIS A 4 -17.27 0.83 -12.12
C HIS A 4 -18.25 1.40 -11.09
N PRO A 5 -19.00 0.57 -10.32
CA PRO A 5 -20.11 1.03 -9.48
C PRO A 5 -19.75 2.08 -8.42
N LEU A 6 -18.46 2.27 -8.13
CA LEU A 6 -17.96 3.24 -7.15
C LEU A 6 -17.29 4.47 -7.77
N LEU A 7 -16.99 4.44 -9.07
CA LEU A 7 -16.22 5.49 -9.74
C LEU A 7 -17.06 6.10 -10.85
N LYS A 8 -17.05 7.44 -10.91
CA LYS A 8 -17.72 8.20 -11.98
C LYS A 8 -16.98 8.14 -13.32
N VAL A 9 -15.83 7.46 -13.35
CA VAL A 9 -14.98 7.22 -14.52
C VAL A 9 -15.00 5.73 -14.87
N ASP A 10 -15.02 5.42 -16.16
CA ASP A 10 -14.81 4.07 -16.64
C ASP A 10 -13.29 3.78 -16.65
N ILE A 11 -12.83 2.99 -15.68
CA ILE A 11 -11.41 2.66 -15.50
C ILE A 11 -10.83 1.92 -16.72
N SER A 12 -11.67 1.20 -17.47
CA SER A 12 -11.23 0.41 -18.61
C SER A 12 -10.76 1.25 -19.80
N GLU A 13 -11.22 2.50 -19.88
CA GLU A 13 -10.85 3.47 -20.92
C GLU A 13 -9.58 4.25 -20.56
N LEU A 14 -9.09 4.15 -19.32
CA LEU A 14 -7.87 4.83 -18.88
C LEU A 14 -6.62 4.08 -19.35
N SER A 15 -5.57 4.81 -19.70
CA SER A 15 -4.23 4.26 -19.87
C SER A 15 -3.67 3.72 -18.53
N VAL A 16 -2.58 2.95 -18.58
CA VAL A 16 -1.91 2.47 -17.37
C VAL A 16 -1.48 3.63 -16.47
N ALA A 17 -0.94 4.70 -17.06
CA ALA A 17 -0.48 5.87 -16.31
C ALA A 17 -1.65 6.59 -15.62
N GLU A 18 -2.76 6.79 -16.31
CA GLU A 18 -3.95 7.42 -15.73
C GLU A 18 -4.57 6.56 -14.62
N ARG A 19 -4.52 5.24 -14.73
CA ARG A 19 -4.95 4.35 -13.63
C ARG A 19 -4.06 4.45 -12.41
N ILE A 20 -2.75 4.59 -12.60
CA ILE A 20 -1.79 4.81 -11.50
C ILE A 20 -2.11 6.15 -10.83
N GLN A 21 -2.24 7.22 -11.63
CA GLN A 21 -2.56 8.54 -11.09
C GLN A 21 -3.89 8.54 -10.33
N LEU A 22 -4.93 7.91 -10.88
CA LEU A 22 -6.22 7.80 -10.19
C LEU A 22 -6.09 7.04 -8.86
N ALA A 23 -5.26 5.99 -8.80
CA ALA A 23 -5.02 5.27 -7.56
C ALA A 23 -4.30 6.14 -6.51
N GLU A 24 -3.32 6.93 -6.94
CA GLU A 24 -2.62 7.91 -6.10
C GLU A 24 -3.58 8.99 -5.60
N ASP A 25 -4.34 9.64 -6.48
CA ASP A 25 -5.31 10.69 -6.12
C ASP A 25 -6.37 10.19 -5.13
N LEU A 26 -6.87 8.96 -5.34
CA LEU A 26 -7.81 8.33 -4.41
C LEU A 26 -7.16 8.06 -3.05
N TRP A 27 -5.90 7.62 -3.04
CA TRP A 27 -5.16 7.38 -1.80
C TRP A 27 -4.90 8.68 -1.03
N ASP A 28 -4.47 9.74 -1.71
CA ASP A 28 -4.23 11.05 -1.12
C ASP A 28 -5.51 11.66 -0.55
N SER A 29 -6.66 11.47 -1.22
CA SER A 29 -7.95 11.95 -0.73
C SER A 29 -8.39 11.33 0.61
N ILE A 30 -7.87 10.14 0.95
CA ILE A 30 -8.11 9.51 2.26
C ILE A 30 -7.30 10.25 3.32
N LEU A 31 -6.04 10.59 3.02
CA LEU A 31 -5.16 11.31 3.94
C LEU A 31 -5.70 12.70 4.29
N GLU A 32 -6.30 13.40 3.31
CA GLU A 32 -6.91 14.72 3.53
C GLU A 32 -8.09 14.71 4.52
N ARG A 33 -8.73 13.55 4.70
CA ARG A 33 -9.96 13.40 5.50
C ARG A 33 -9.74 12.56 6.75
N GLN A 34 -8.53 12.08 6.97
CA GLN A 34 -8.24 11.24 8.11
C GLN A 34 -8.02 12.12 9.35
N GLU A 35 -8.89 11.96 10.34
CA GLU A 35 -8.55 12.37 11.70
C GLU A 35 -7.27 11.64 12.12
N GLU A 36 -6.39 12.30 12.88
CA GLU A 36 -5.13 11.71 13.34
C GLU A 36 -5.39 10.30 13.88
N LEU A 37 -4.89 9.28 13.17
CA LEU A 37 -4.94 7.91 13.65
C LEU A 37 -3.94 7.79 14.80
N LEU A 38 -4.40 8.08 16.01
CA LEU A 38 -3.61 7.95 17.22
C LEU A 38 -3.24 6.47 17.40
N LEU A 39 -1.94 6.19 17.32
CA LEU A 39 -1.42 4.90 17.71
C LEU A 39 -1.51 4.76 19.22
N SER A 40 -1.98 3.60 19.69
CA SER A 40 -1.79 3.24 21.09
C SER A 40 -0.30 3.13 21.40
N GLU A 41 0.08 3.35 22.66
CA GLU A 41 1.47 3.23 23.11
C GLU A 41 2.08 1.87 22.75
N VAL A 42 1.30 0.79 22.89
CA VAL A 42 1.74 -0.58 22.54
C VAL A 42 2.03 -0.71 21.04
N GLN A 43 1.22 -0.10 20.18
CA GLN A 43 1.46 -0.11 18.74
C GLN A 43 2.71 0.68 18.38
N GLN A 44 2.92 1.85 19.00
CA GLN A 44 4.12 2.65 18.77
C GLN A 44 5.38 1.88 19.19
N GLN A 45 5.38 1.28 20.38
CA GLN A 45 6.49 0.46 20.86
C GLN A 45 6.80 -0.73 19.92
N GLU A 46 5.77 -1.39 19.37
CA GLU A 46 5.97 -2.49 18.43
C GLU A 46 6.57 -2.01 17.10
N LEU A 47 6.17 -0.82 16.61
CA LEU A 47 6.78 -0.23 15.41
C LEU A 47 8.25 0.11 15.65
N ASP A 48 8.57 0.75 16.77
CA ASP A 48 9.96 1.09 17.14
C ASP A 48 10.82 -0.17 17.24
N ARG A 49 10.31 -1.22 17.89
CA ARG A 49 10.99 -2.52 18.00
C ARG A 49 11.25 -3.15 16.63
N ARG A 50 10.28 -3.11 15.71
CA ARG A 50 10.45 -3.64 14.35
C ARG A 50 11.46 -2.84 13.55
N LEU A 51 11.44 -1.52 13.68
CA LEU A 51 12.37 -0.63 13.00
C LEU A 51 13.81 -0.86 13.48
N GLU A 52 14.03 -0.97 14.78
CA GLU A 52 15.35 -1.26 15.35
C GLU A 52 15.87 -2.64 14.90
N ASN A 53 15.01 -3.66 14.87
CA ASN A 53 15.37 -4.98 14.37
C ASN A 53 15.77 -4.95 12.89
N TYR A 54 15.05 -4.18 12.07
CA TYR A 54 15.40 -3.99 10.66
C TYR A 54 16.74 -3.26 10.50
N GLN A 55 16.99 -2.21 11.27
CA GLN A 55 18.27 -1.49 11.25
C GLN A 55 19.45 -2.38 11.64
N LYS A 56 19.28 -3.24 12.64
CA LYS A 56 20.30 -4.22 13.08
C LYS A 56 20.50 -5.35 12.08
N ASN A 57 19.46 -5.75 11.36
CA ASN A 57 19.53 -6.81 10.36
C ASN A 57 18.70 -6.46 9.11
N PRO A 58 19.24 -5.64 8.19
CA PRO A 58 18.51 -5.19 7.00
C PRO A 58 18.14 -6.34 6.05
N ALA A 59 18.86 -7.46 6.13
CA ALA A 59 18.63 -8.66 5.33
C ALA A 59 17.52 -9.59 5.89
N ASN A 60 16.90 -9.24 7.02
CA ASN A 60 15.84 -10.04 7.63
C ASN A 60 14.48 -9.94 6.88
N GLY A 61 14.41 -9.08 5.86
CA GLY A 61 13.27 -9.01 4.94
C GLY A 61 13.35 -10.06 3.84
N SER A 62 12.20 -10.47 3.30
CA SER A 62 12.17 -11.21 2.03
C SER A 62 12.33 -10.25 0.86
N SER A 63 13.14 -10.63 -0.13
CA SER A 63 13.14 -9.99 -1.44
C SER A 63 11.75 -10.07 -2.09
N TRP A 64 11.46 -9.17 -3.03
CA TRP A 64 10.20 -9.19 -3.76
C TRP A 64 9.98 -10.51 -4.53
N GLU A 65 11.05 -11.11 -5.05
CA GLU A 65 11.00 -12.42 -5.69
C GLU A 65 10.56 -13.54 -4.73
N GLU A 66 11.11 -13.56 -3.51
CA GLU A 66 10.72 -14.54 -2.49
C GLU A 66 9.26 -14.36 -2.06
N VAL A 67 8.80 -13.12 -1.93
CA VAL A 67 7.39 -12.82 -1.63
C VAL A 67 6.48 -13.31 -2.76
N LYS A 68 6.81 -12.99 -4.02
CA LYS A 68 6.06 -13.48 -5.19
C LYS A 68 5.98 -15.00 -5.22
N LYS A 69 7.09 -15.69 -4.94
CA LYS A 69 7.12 -17.15 -4.86
C LYS A 69 6.19 -17.68 -3.76
N ARG A 70 6.22 -17.07 -2.57
CA ARG A 70 5.33 -17.45 -1.45
C ARG A 70 3.85 -17.22 -1.77
N LEU A 71 3.53 -16.19 -2.53
CA LEU A 71 2.16 -15.84 -2.94
C LEU A 71 1.71 -16.59 -4.22
N GLY A 72 2.53 -17.48 -4.78
CA GLY A 72 2.18 -18.24 -5.98
C GLY A 72 2.26 -17.44 -7.28
N PHE A 73 2.88 -16.26 -7.27
CA PHE A 73 3.14 -15.44 -8.47
C PHE A 73 4.39 -15.84 -9.24
N SER A 74 5.06 -16.94 -8.85
CA SER A 74 6.16 -17.52 -9.60
C SER A 74 5.64 -18.20 -10.88
N ARG A 75 5.55 -17.42 -11.96
CA ARG A 75 5.60 -17.91 -13.34
C ARG A 75 7.02 -17.78 -13.88
#